data_AF-A0A3N4NTQ4-F1
#
_entry.id   AF-A0A3N4NTQ4-F1
#
_cell.length_a   1.000
_cell.length_b   1.000
_cell.length_c   1.000
_cell.angle_alpha   90.00
_cell.angle_beta   90.00
_cell.angle_gamma   90.00
#
_symmetry.space_group_name_H-M   'P 1'
#
loop_
_entity.id
_entity.type
_entity.pdbx_description
1 polymer ?
#
loop_
_entity_poly.entity_id
_entity_poly.type
_entity_poly.pdbx_seq_one_letter_code
_entity_poly.pdbx_strand_id
1 'polypeptide(L)'
;MNKHSDQRITDIVIGEAVMALLDDGAEISWSALTHTLQQQLEQEHDSQRIIAIRSALTEIQDELRACLFSHLALHRPSAHKQLH
;
A
#
# COMPACT_ATOMS: atom_id res chain seq x y z
N MET A 1 8.42 16.46 15.46
CA MET A 1 7.55 15.49 14.77
C MET A 1 6.82 14.65 15.81
N ASN A 2 5.50 14.54 15.72
CA ASN A 2 4.69 13.67 16.57
C ASN A 2 4.23 12.47 15.72
N LYS A 3 4.84 11.30 15.94
CA LYS A 3 4.63 10.09 15.11
C LYS A 3 3.14 9.71 14.95
N HIS A 4 2.33 10.00 15.97
CA HIS A 4 0.90 9.72 15.92
C HIS A 4 0.13 10.66 14.97
N SER A 5 0.56 11.92 14.87
CA SER A 5 -0.05 12.87 13.94
C SER A 5 0.31 12.51 12.50
N ASP A 6 1.55 12.09 12.26
CA ASP A 6 2.04 11.75 10.92
C ASP A 6 1.33 10.49 10.40
N GLN A 7 1.18 9.44 11.23
CA GLN A 7 0.44 8.23 10.85
C GLN A 7 -1.03 8.53 10.53
N ARG A 8 -1.68 9.38 11.33
CA ARG A 8 -3.08 9.76 11.06
C ARG A 8 -3.23 10.40 9.68
N ILE A 9 -2.30 11.27 9.28
CA ILE A 9 -2.36 11.89 7.95
C ILE A 9 -2.11 10.84 6.87
N THR A 10 -1.19 9.88 7.09
CA THR A 10 -0.98 8.73 6.20
C THR A 10 -2.27 7.94 5.99
N ASP A 11 -2.99 7.59 7.05
CA ASP A 11 -4.25 6.84 6.98
C ASP A 11 -5.33 7.63 6.21
N ILE A 12 -5.36 8.96 6.40
CA ILE A 12 -6.29 9.86 5.69
C ILE A 12 -5.99 9.85 4.18
N VAL A 13 -4.74 10.04 3.76
CA VAL A 13 -4.41 10.09 2.32
C VAL A 13 -4.65 8.75 1.64
N ILE A 14 -4.44 7.63 2.33
CA ILE A 14 -4.82 6.30 1.83
C ILE A 14 -6.33 6.23 1.64
N GLY A 15 -7.11 6.64 2.65
CA GLY A 15 -8.58 6.66 2.58
C GLY A 15 -9.09 7.53 1.43
N GLU A 16 -8.52 8.71 1.23
CA GLU A 16 -8.86 9.61 0.12
C GLU A 16 -8.56 8.99 -1.24
N ALA A 17 -7.41 8.34 -1.41
CA ALA A 17 -7.07 7.64 -2.65
C ALA A 17 -8.00 6.46 -2.93
N VAL A 18 -8.39 5.69 -1.90
CA VAL A 18 -9.40 4.62 -2.04
C VAL A 18 -10.77 5.19 -2.40
N MET A 19 -11.19 6.30 -1.79
CA MET A 19 -12.44 6.97 -2.16
C MET A 19 -12.42 7.47 -3.60
N ALA A 20 -11.31 8.02 -4.08
CA ALA A 20 -11.18 8.46 -5.47
C ALA A 20 -11.34 7.29 -6.45
N LEU A 21 -10.74 6.12 -6.16
CA LEU A 21 -10.94 4.92 -6.97
C LEU A 21 -12.40 4.45 -6.99
N LEU A 22 -13.08 4.52 -5.84
CA LEU A 22 -14.50 4.16 -5.72
C LEU A 22 -15.40 5.11 -6.52
N ASP A 23 -15.12 6.42 -6.46
CA ASP A 23 -15.89 7.44 -7.18
C ASP A 23 -15.71 7.32 -8.70
N ASP A 24 -14.50 6.99 -9.16
CA ASP A 24 -14.19 6.73 -10.56
C ASP A 24 -14.74 5.38 -11.08
N GLY A 25 -15.33 4.55 -10.20
CA GLY A 25 -15.76 3.19 -10.53
C GLY A 25 -14.60 2.28 -10.96
N ALA A 26 -13.38 2.60 -10.53
CA ALA A 26 -12.17 1.89 -10.87
C ALA A 26 -12.00 0.60 -10.04
N GLU A 27 -11.21 -0.34 -10.56
CA GLU A 27 -10.83 -1.52 -9.82
C GLU A 27 -9.98 -1.16 -8.59
N ILE A 28 -10.36 -1.66 -7.41
CA ILE A 28 -9.57 -1.51 -6.19
C ILE A 28 -8.45 -2.54 -6.20
N SER A 29 -7.27 -2.11 -6.64
CA SER A 29 -6.06 -2.93 -6.70
C SER A 29 -4.84 -2.16 -6.17
N TRP A 30 -3.79 -2.87 -5.79
CA TRP A 30 -2.53 -2.26 -5.34
C TRP A 30 -1.93 -1.30 -6.38
N SER A 31 -1.99 -1.68 -7.66
CA SER A 31 -1.52 -0.84 -8.78
C SER A 31 -2.37 0.42 -8.94
N ALA A 32 -3.70 0.29 -8.86
CA ALA A 32 -4.60 1.44 -8.97
C ALA A 32 -4.39 2.41 -7.80
N LEU A 33 -4.31 1.90 -6.57
CA LEU A 33 -4.05 2.72 -5.38
C LEU A 33 -2.69 3.43 -5.43
N THR A 34 -1.64 2.71 -5.85
CA THR A 34 -0.30 3.29 -6.02
C THR A 34 -0.31 4.40 -7.07
N HIS A 35 -0.97 4.18 -8.20
CA HIS A 35 -1.08 5.18 -9.26
C HIS A 35 -1.83 6.42 -8.79
N THR A 36 -2.97 6.27 -8.10
CA THR A 36 -3.74 7.39 -7.55
C THR A 36 -2.92 8.20 -6.54
N LEU A 37 -2.19 7.55 -5.63
CA LEU A 37 -1.31 8.24 -4.69
C LEU A 37 -0.15 8.97 -5.38
N GLN A 38 0.40 8.43 -6.47
CA GLN A 38 1.43 9.12 -7.26
C GLN A 38 0.87 10.38 -7.93
N GLN A 39 -0.34 10.31 -8.51
CA GLN A 39 -1.00 11.48 -9.09
C GLN A 39 -1.31 12.55 -8.04
N GLN A 40 -1.76 12.14 -6.84
CA GLN A 40 -1.94 13.06 -5.71
C GLN A 40 -0.61 13.72 -5.31
N LEU A 41 0.49 12.97 -5.26
CA LEU A 41 1.81 13.50 -4.92
C LEU A 41 2.29 14.56 -5.91
N GLU A 42 2.02 14.39 -7.20
CA GLU A 42 2.41 15.35 -8.25
C GLU A 42 1.69 16.70 -8.14
N GLN A 43 0.48 16.69 -7.57
CA GLN A 43 -0.39 17.87 -7.46
C GLN A 43 -0.40 18.47 -6.04
N GLU A 44 0.20 17.80 -5.06
CA GLU A 44 0.18 18.23 -3.66
C GLU A 44 1.20 19.34 -3.39
N HIS A 45 0.80 20.31 -2.57
CA HIS A 45 1.64 21.44 -2.16
C HIS A 45 1.84 21.50 -0.65
N ASP A 46 0.98 20.84 0.12
CA ASP A 46 1.15 20.74 1.56
C ASP A 46 2.28 19.77 1.92
N SER A 47 3.31 20.31 2.58
CA SER A 47 4.49 19.54 2.95
C SER A 47 4.22 18.34 3.86
N GLN A 48 3.21 18.42 4.74
CA GLN A 48 2.87 17.30 5.63
C GLN A 48 2.15 16.21 4.85
N ARG A 49 1.26 16.59 3.92
CA ARG A 49 0.59 15.66 3.03
C ARG A 49 1.55 14.99 2.06
N ILE A 50 2.52 15.72 1.50
CA ILE A 50 3.60 15.13 0.67
C ILE A 50 4.35 14.03 1.44
N ILE A 51 4.69 14.28 2.71
CA ILE A 51 5.34 13.28 3.57
C ILE A 51 4.41 12.09 3.80
N ALA A 52 3.14 12.34 4.12
CA ALA A 52 2.16 11.29 4.34
C ALA A 52 1.90 10.42 3.10
N ILE A 53 1.79 11.02 1.91
CA ILE A 53 1.61 10.29 0.64
C ILE A 53 2.83 9.40 0.36
N ARG A 54 4.05 9.90 0.62
CA ARG A 54 5.27 9.09 0.51
C ARG A 54 5.31 7.93 1.52
N SER A 55 4.86 8.16 2.75
CA SER A 55 4.73 7.11 3.76
C SER A 55 3.72 6.06 3.32
N ALA A 56 2.54 6.48 2.85
CA ALA A 56 1.50 5.59 2.33
C ALA A 56 2.01 4.70 1.18
N LEU A 57 2.73 5.29 0.22
CA LEU A 57 3.36 4.54 -0.87
C LEU A 57 4.37 3.50 -0.37
N THR A 58 5.09 3.81 0.71
CA THR A 58 6.06 2.87 1.32
C THR A 58 5.33 1.74 2.04
N GLU A 59 4.31 2.05 2.85
CA GLU A 59 3.48 1.07 3.56
C GLU A 59 2.81 0.09 2.59
N ILE A 60 2.23 0.60 1.49
CA ILE A 60 1.63 -0.23 0.44
C ILE A 60 2.64 -1.19 -0.19
N GLN A 61 3.86 -0.71 -0.48
CA GLN A 61 4.90 -1.56 -1.04
C GLN A 61 5.37 -2.63 -0.05
N ASP A 62 5.47 -2.28 1.24
CA ASP A 62 5.86 -3.21 2.29
C ASP A 62 4.80 -4.29 2.50
N GLU A 63 3.52 -3.93 2.52
CA GLU A 63 2.39 -4.87 2.59
C GLU A 63 2.29 -5.76 1.35
N LEU A 64 2.50 -5.22 0.16
CA LEU A 64 2.55 -5.99 -1.08
C LEU A 64 3.67 -7.04 -1.03
N ARG A 65 4.87 -6.65 -0.58
CA ARG A 65 5.98 -7.59 -0.40
C ARG A 65 5.63 -8.65 0.63
N ALA A 66 5.06 -8.27 1.77
CA ALA A 66 4.65 -9.20 2.82
C ALA A 66 3.64 -10.24 2.30
N CYS A 67 2.62 -9.80 1.55
CA CYS A 67 1.63 -10.68 0.92
C CYS A 67 2.27 -11.67 -0.07
N LEU A 68 3.20 -11.20 -0.91
CA LEU A 68 3.94 -12.05 -1.85
C LEU A 68 4.79 -13.10 -1.12
N PHE A 69 5.47 -12.71 -0.05
CA PHE A 69 6.26 -13.63 0.77
C PHE A 69 5.39 -14.68 1.45
N SER A 70 4.23 -14.29 2.02
CA SER A 70 3.29 -15.23 2.62
C SER A 70 2.74 -16.23 1.59
N HIS A 71 2.45 -15.76 0.37
CA HIS A 71 2.00 -16.63 -0.71
C HIS A 71 3.07 -17.65 -1.13
N LEU A 72 4.33 -17.22 -1.26
CA LEU A 72 5.45 -18.10 -1.61
C LEU A 72 5.83 -19.06 -0.47
N ALA A 73 5.70 -18.65 0.79
CA ALA A 73 5.99 -19.49 1.95
C ALA A 73 5.00 -20.67 2.12
N LEU A 74 3.74 -20.48 1.71
CA LEU A 74 2.71 -21.53 1.69
C LEU A 74 2.93 -22.56 0.57
N HIS A 75 3.66 -22.21 -0.49
CA HIS A 75 3.98 -23.08 -1.63
C HIS A 75 5.27 -23.90 -1.45
N ARG A 76 5.69 -24.22 -0.22
CA ARG A 76 6.74 -25.23 0.00
C ARG A 76 6.12 -26.62 -0.22
N PRO A 77 6.40 -27.35 -1.32
CA PRO A 77 5.91 -28.72 -1.43
C PRO A 77 6.51 -29.50 -0.27
N SER A 78 5.63 -30.11 0.53
CA SER A 78 6.06 -31.03 1.59
C SER A 78 6.82 -32.16 0.92
N ALA A 79 8.15 -32.11 0.99
CA ALA A 79 9.02 -33.21 0.59
C ALA A 79 8.87 -34.34 1.63
N HIS A 80 7.70 -34.96 1.64
CA HIS A 80 7.43 -36.14 2.45
C HIS A 80 7.93 -37.36 1.69
N LYS A 81 9.18 -37.73 2.00
CA LYS A 81 9.58 -39.09 2.40
C LYS A 81 9.04 -40.23 1.52
N GLN A 82 9.81 -40.65 0.52
CA GLN A 82 9.85 -42.06 0.11
C GLN A 82 11.26 -42.59 0.33
N LEU A 83 11.47 -43.15 1.52
CA LEU A 83 12.47 -44.16 1.77
C LEU A 83 11.76 -45.50 1.56
N HIS A 84 12.08 -46.19 0.47
CA HIS A 84 11.94 -47.63 0.33
C HIS A 84 13.10 -48.13 -0.54
#